data_AF-A0AAP8MUJ6-F1
#
_entry.id   AF-A0AAP8MUJ6-F1
#
_cell.length_a   1.000
_cell.length_b   1.000
_cell.length_c   1.000
_cell.angle_alpha   90.00
_cell.angle_beta   90.00
_cell.angle_gamma   90.00
#
_symmetry.space_group_name_H-M   'P 1'
#
loop_
_entity.id
_entity.type
_entity.pdbx_description
1 polymer ?
#
loop_
_entity_poly.entity_id
_entity_poly.type
_entity_poly.pdbx_seq_one_letter_code
_entity_poly.pdbx_strand_id
1 'polypeptide(L)'
;MKNRLAEQDEPLRALHSELFPEEGDFYYDSNNDVKLRNKGINPMSEAYQLKVNLRRHKLGVEPYMGSVGIEDVTGLISSWEYCERKLASE
;
A
#
# COMPACT_ATOMS: atom_id res chain seq x y z
N MET A 1 -22.20 -12.21 -16.52
CA MET A 1 -21.90 -10.87 -17.05
C MET A 1 -20.84 -10.25 -16.16
N LYS A 2 -19.61 -10.09 -16.65
CA LYS A 2 -18.58 -9.34 -15.93
C LYS A 2 -18.82 -7.85 -16.20
N ASN A 3 -18.78 -7.01 -15.17
CA ASN A 3 -19.01 -5.58 -15.28
C ASN A 3 -17.84 -4.94 -16.03
N ARG A 4 -18.12 -4.26 -17.15
CA ARG A 4 -17.13 -3.60 -18.02
C ARG A 4 -16.19 -2.60 -17.31
N LEU A 5 -16.64 -2.05 -16.18
CA LEU A 5 -15.85 -1.16 -15.31
C LEU A 5 -14.78 -1.93 -14.51
N ALA A 6 -15.08 -3.16 -14.08
CA ALA A 6 -14.12 -3.97 -13.33
C ALA A 6 -12.97 -4.43 -14.23
N GLU A 7 -13.23 -4.70 -15.52
CA GLU A 7 -12.24 -5.18 -16.48
C GLU A 7 -11.20 -4.11 -16.88
N GLN A 8 -11.54 -2.81 -16.80
CA GLN A 8 -10.61 -1.73 -17.12
C GLN A 8 -9.59 -1.49 -15.99
N ASP A 9 -9.98 -1.75 -14.73
CA ASP A 9 -9.12 -1.58 -13.55
C ASP A 9 -8.25 -2.82 -13.24
N GLU A 10 -8.48 -3.96 -13.90
CA GLU A 10 -7.77 -5.22 -13.61
C GLU A 10 -6.23 -5.07 -13.64
N PRO A 11 -5.60 -4.43 -14.66
CA PRO A 11 -4.15 -4.27 -14.68
C PRO A 11 -3.64 -3.40 -13.53
N LEU A 12 -4.36 -2.33 -13.19
CA LEU A 12 -4.02 -1.43 -12.09
C LEU A 12 -4.08 -2.15 -10.74
N ARG A 13 -5.17 -2.90 -10.51
CA ARG A 13 -5.36 -3.67 -9.27
C ARG A 13 -4.34 -4.80 -9.13
N ALA A 14 -4.03 -5.48 -10.23
CA ALA A 14 -3.02 -6.54 -10.26
C ALA A 14 -1.63 -5.96 -9.92
N LEU A 15 -1.23 -4.87 -10.58
CA LEU A 15 0.05 -4.20 -10.31
C LEU A 15 0.13 -3.67 -8.88
N HIS A 16 -0.95 -3.05 -8.37
CA HIS A 16 -0.99 -2.55 -7.00
C HIS A 16 -0.84 -3.68 -5.99
N SER A 17 -1.56 -4.78 -6.17
CA SER A 17 -1.46 -5.97 -5.31
C SER A 17 -0.06 -6.60 -5.34
N GLU A 18 0.62 -6.57 -6.49
CA GLU A 18 1.99 -7.09 -6.64
C GLU A 18 3.03 -6.20 -5.95
N LEU A 19 2.93 -4.87 -6.13
CA LEU A 19 3.93 -3.92 -5.63
C LEU A 19 3.72 -3.54 -4.16
N PHE A 20 2.48 -3.52 -3.69
CA PHE A 20 2.07 -3.08 -2.36
C PHE A 20 1.22 -4.14 -1.63
N PRO A 21 1.73 -5.39 -1.51
CA PRO A 21 0.97 -6.50 -0.93
C PRO A 21 0.54 -6.25 0.53
N GLU A 22 1.27 -5.41 1.27
CA GLU A 22 0.93 -5.01 2.64
C GLU A 22 -0.43 -4.32 2.76
N GLU A 23 -0.95 -3.72 1.68
CA GLU A 23 -2.25 -3.04 1.69
C GLU A 23 -3.43 -4.01 1.56
N GLY A 24 -3.16 -5.25 1.13
CA GLY A 24 -4.13 -6.34 1.06
C GLY A 24 -3.92 -7.44 2.11
N ASP A 25 -2.84 -7.36 2.89
CA ASP A 25 -2.46 -8.37 3.88
C ASP A 25 -3.27 -8.24 5.18
N PHE A 26 -4.53 -8.66 5.07
CA PHE A 26 -5.47 -8.83 6.19
C PHE A 26 -5.73 -10.30 6.50
N TYR A 27 -5.08 -11.20 5.76
CA TYR A 27 -5.27 -12.62 5.93
C TYR A 27 -4.63 -13.01 7.26
N TYR A 28 -5.42 -13.61 8.15
CA TYR A 28 -5.06 -13.91 9.55
C TYR A 28 -5.11 -12.76 10.55
N ASP A 29 -5.73 -11.62 10.20
CA ASP A 29 -5.99 -10.58 11.20
C ASP A 29 -6.85 -11.08 12.34
N SER A 30 -6.41 -10.81 13.58
CA SER A 30 -7.28 -10.93 14.72
C SER A 30 -8.29 -9.78 14.77
N ASN A 31 -9.37 -9.95 15.55
CA ASN A 31 -10.31 -8.86 15.82
C ASN A 31 -9.62 -7.61 16.42
N ASN A 32 -8.47 -7.78 17.08
CA ASN A 32 -7.71 -6.65 17.62
C ASN A 32 -6.95 -5.91 16.52
N ASP A 33 -6.37 -6.64 15.57
CA ASP A 33 -5.63 -6.05 14.43
C ASP A 33 -6.57 -5.20 13.57
N VAL A 34 -7.77 -5.71 13.29
CA VAL A 34 -8.82 -4.94 12.58
C VAL A 34 -9.18 -3.66 13.33
N LYS A 35 -9.32 -3.71 14.67
CA LYS A 35 -9.62 -2.53 15.49
C LYS A 35 -8.47 -1.52 15.48
N LEU A 36 -7.22 -1.96 15.46
CA LEU A 36 -6.07 -1.08 15.34
C LEU A 36 -6.05 -0.39 13.97
N ARG A 37 -6.29 -1.13 12.89
CA ARG A 37 -6.37 -0.55 11.54
C ARG A 37 -7.49 0.46 11.40
N ASN A 38 -8.65 0.19 11.97
CA ASN A 38 -9.77 1.14 12.00
C ASN A 38 -9.45 2.46 12.73
N LYS A 39 -8.38 2.47 13.54
CA LYS A 39 -7.84 3.67 14.20
C LYS A 39 -6.65 4.29 13.45
N GLY A 40 -6.31 3.78 12.26
CA GLY A 40 -5.14 4.19 11.50
C GLY A 40 -3.81 3.65 12.05
N ILE A 41 -3.84 2.68 12.97
CA ILE A 41 -2.64 2.09 13.56
C ILE A 41 -2.28 0.81 12.81
N ASN A 42 -1.04 0.71 12.33
CA ASN A 42 -0.53 -0.49 11.69
C ASN A 42 -0.26 -1.60 12.73
N PRO A 43 -0.98 -2.74 12.68
CA PRO A 43 -0.80 -3.83 13.65
C PRO A 43 0.46 -4.67 13.38
N MET A 44 1.12 -4.49 12.23
CA MET A 44 2.31 -5.26 11.87
C MET A 44 3.51 -4.85 12.73
N SER A 45 4.48 -5.75 12.90
CA SER A 45 5.70 -5.45 13.66
C SER A 45 6.45 -4.22 13.11
N GLU A 46 7.05 -3.41 13.98
CA GLU A 46 7.84 -2.25 13.57
C GLU A 46 8.96 -2.60 12.60
N ALA A 47 9.61 -3.76 12.78
CA ALA A 47 10.64 -4.25 11.87
C ALA A 47 10.11 -4.46 10.43
N TYR A 48 8.88 -4.97 10.31
CA TYR A 48 8.23 -5.12 9.00
C TYR A 48 7.81 -3.76 8.44
N GLN A 49 7.23 -2.89 9.27
CA GLN A 49 6.88 -1.51 8.87
C GLN A 49 8.10 -0.76 8.34
N LEU A 50 9.24 -0.82 9.04
CA LEU A 50 10.51 -0.23 8.62
C LEU A 50 10.93 -0.73 7.23
N LYS A 51 10.95 -2.06 7.03
CA LYS A 51 11.31 -2.67 5.75
C LYS A 51 10.40 -2.18 4.62
N VAL A 52 9.09 -2.17 4.84
CA VAL A 52 8.09 -1.76 3.85
C VAL A 52 8.21 -0.26 3.56
N ASN A 53 8.28 0.58 4.58
CA ASN A 53 8.35 2.02 4.42
C ASN A 53 9.63 2.46 3.70
N LEU A 54 10.78 1.83 4.00
CA LEU A 54 12.02 2.06 3.26
C LEU A 54 11.90 1.66 1.78
N ARG A 55 11.18 0.57 1.46
CA ARG A 55 10.91 0.19 0.06
C ARG A 55 10.01 1.24 -0.61
N ARG A 56 8.90 1.62 0.02
CA ARG A 56 7.92 2.59 -0.51
C ARG A 56 8.57 3.96 -0.74
N HIS A 57 9.36 4.44 0.21
CA HIS A 57 10.08 5.70 0.10
C HIS A 57 11.06 5.72 -1.09
N LYS A 58 11.77 4.60 -1.37
CA LYS A 58 12.64 4.49 -2.56
C LYS A 58 11.87 4.60 -3.89
N LEU A 59 10.58 4.30 -3.88
CA LEU A 59 9.68 4.46 -5.02
C LEU A 59 9.05 5.86 -5.09
N GLY A 60 9.31 6.74 -4.12
CA GLY A 60 8.61 8.01 -3.96
C GLY A 60 7.18 7.86 -3.43
N VAL A 61 6.88 6.74 -2.77
CA VAL A 61 5.54 6.40 -2.26
C VAL A 61 5.47 6.61 -0.75
N GLU A 62 4.34 7.13 -0.28
CA GLU A 62 4.06 7.37 1.13
C GLU A 62 4.19 6.09 1.99
N PRO A 63 4.63 6.18 3.25
CA PRO A 63 4.64 5.05 4.19
C PRO A 63 3.27 4.37 4.37
N TYR A 64 3.26 3.09 4.77
CA TYR A 64 2.02 2.37 5.04
C TYR A 64 1.62 2.46 6.53
N MET A 65 0.57 3.25 6.81
CA MET A 65 -0.08 3.38 8.14
C MET A 65 0.89 3.74 9.28
N GLY A 66 1.65 4.82 9.11
CA GLY A 66 2.64 5.29 10.10
C GLY A 66 3.87 5.85 9.39
N SER A 67 4.96 6.13 10.09
CA SER A 67 6.18 6.70 9.49
C SER A 67 7.45 6.01 10.01
N VAL A 68 7.35 4.76 10.45
CA VAL A 68 8.50 4.02 10.99
C VAL A 68 9.65 4.04 9.98
N GLY A 69 10.78 4.65 10.38
CA GLY A 69 12.00 4.76 9.59
C GLY A 69 12.02 5.84 8.50
N ILE A 70 10.96 6.64 8.35
CA ILE A 70 10.86 7.72 7.36
C ILE A 70 10.58 9.03 8.08
N GLU A 71 11.52 9.98 7.96
CA GLU A 71 11.43 11.28 8.63
C GLU A 71 10.72 12.33 7.78
N ASP A 72 10.93 12.30 6.46
CA ASP A 72 10.31 13.23 5.51
C ASP A 72 9.35 12.50 4.58
N VAL A 73 8.10 12.95 4.57
CA VAL A 73 7.04 12.43 3.68
C VAL A 73 6.60 13.46 2.64
N THR A 74 7.30 14.59 2.57
CA THR A 74 6.95 15.69 1.68
C THR A 74 7.13 15.28 0.22
N GLY A 75 6.09 15.49 -0.60
CA GLY A 75 6.15 15.21 -2.03
C GLY A 75 6.10 13.72 -2.41
N LEU A 76 5.88 12.82 -1.45
CA LEU A 76 5.55 11.42 -1.74
C LEU A 76 4.14 11.32 -2.32
N ILE A 77 3.93 10.33 -3.19
CA ILE A 77 2.63 10.03 -3.80
C ILE A 77 2.00 8.77 -3.19
N SER A 78 0.72 8.55 -3.47
CA SER A 78 0.04 7.32 -3.05
C SER A 78 0.55 6.10 -3.84
N SER A 79 0.36 4.90 -3.29
CA SER A 79 0.65 3.63 -3.97
C SER A 79 -0.15 3.46 -5.26
N TRP A 80 -1.42 3.89 -5.24
CA TRP A 80 -2.29 3.88 -6.41
C TRP A 80 -1.79 4.81 -7.51
N GLU A 81 -1.46 6.06 -7.16
CA GLU A 81 -0.91 7.02 -8.12
C GLU A 81 0.42 6.54 -8.71
N TYR A 82 1.27 5.87 -7.92
CA TYR A 82 2.48 5.24 -8.44
C TYR A 82 2.16 4.19 -9.51
N CYS A 83 1.20 3.30 -9.26
CA CYS A 83 0.79 2.28 -10.23
C CYS A 83 0.16 2.89 -11.49
N GLU A 84 -0.67 3.93 -11.35
CA GLU A 84 -1.26 4.66 -12.48
C GLU A 84 -0.17 5.28 -13.37
N ARG A 85 0.80 5.98 -12.77
CA ARG A 85 1.94 6.57 -13.49
C ARG A 85 2.81 5.51 -14.16
N LYS A 86 2.99 4.36 -13.50
CA LYS A 86 3.78 3.24 -14.02
C LYS A 86 3.15 2.67 -15.28
N LEU A 87 1.84 2.38 -15.25
CA LEU A 87 1.10 1.86 -16.41
C LEU A 87 0.99 2.86 -17.56
N ALA A 88 0.91 4.16 -17.27
CA ALA A 88 0.87 5.20 -18.30
C ALA A 88 2.22 5.43 -19.00
N SER A 89 3.32 4.89 -18.45
CA SER A 89 4.68 5.05 -18.97
C SER A 89 5.16 3.84 -19.78
N GLU A 90 4.33 2.80 -19.92
CA GLU A 90 4.56 1.58 -20.73
C GLU A 90 3.88 1.68 -22.10
#